data_AF-A0A662FA40-F1
#
_entry.id   AF-A0A662FA40-F1
#
_cell.length_a   1.000
_cell.length_b   1.000
_cell.length_c   1.000
_cell.angle_alpha   90.00
_cell.angle_beta   90.00
_cell.angle_gamma   90.00
#
_symmetry.space_group_name_H-M   'P 1'
#
loop_
_entity.id
_entity.type
_entity.pdbx_description
1 polymer ?
#
loop_
_entity_poly.entity_id
_entity_poly.type
_entity_poly.pdbx_seq_one_letter_code
_entity_poly.pdbx_strand_id
1 'polypeptide(L)'
;MEQSMGLLGYSRMEQIVLIGVGLAALEEWSTIESKVIPEFSKVFEEEYKGFPTPGIFSLFTKGLGSNNESVRRYTTTILPLFFSQCQYWGTKHSEVFKKAEEVAYNPQENPWVRYYATVALLTAIHTHPTQLEMYIQLVRSHYWQLQRNLRDGKRSLGMPEEEVEHYLEKLRFL
;
A
#
# COMPACT_ATOMS: atom_id res chain seq x y z
N MET A 1 -35.92 1.49 12.51
CA MET A 1 -35.12 0.87 11.44
C MET A 1 -33.70 0.75 11.95
N GLU A 2 -33.12 -0.43 11.82
CA GLU A 2 -31.96 -0.92 12.55
C GLU A 2 -30.70 -0.06 12.33
N GLN A 3 -30.14 0.45 13.42
CA GLN A 3 -28.78 0.98 13.45
C GLN A 3 -27.84 -0.20 13.76
N SER A 4 -27.26 -0.78 12.72
CA SER A 4 -26.14 -1.71 12.86
C SER A 4 -24.96 -0.94 13.48
N MET A 5 -24.75 -1.10 14.79
CA MET A 5 -23.54 -0.62 15.45
C MET A 5 -22.34 -1.44 14.96
N GLY A 6 -21.76 -1.03 13.82
CA GLY A 6 -20.41 -1.45 13.45
C GLY A 6 -19.44 -1.10 14.58
N LEU A 7 -18.38 -1.89 14.77
CA LEU A 7 -17.35 -1.71 15.79
C LEU A 7 -17.00 -0.22 15.98
N LEU A 8 -17.53 0.38 17.06
CA LEU A 8 -17.09 1.64 17.67
C LEU A 8 -16.72 2.78 16.68
N GLY A 9 -17.63 3.15 15.77
CA GLY A 9 -17.48 4.38 14.97
C GLY A 9 -16.49 4.34 13.81
N TYR A 10 -15.90 3.17 13.50
CA TYR A 10 -15.06 2.97 12.31
C TYR A 10 -15.91 2.65 11.08
N SER A 11 -15.48 3.14 9.90
CA SER A 11 -16.04 2.70 8.61
C SER A 11 -15.74 1.22 8.35
N ARG A 12 -16.50 0.56 7.46
CA ARG A 12 -16.24 -0.86 7.14
C ARG A 12 -14.83 -1.08 6.61
N MET A 13 -14.34 -0.17 5.78
CA MET A 13 -12.97 -0.21 5.27
C MET A 13 -11.92 -0.07 6.39
N GLU A 14 -12.13 0.85 7.34
CA GLU A 14 -11.28 1.00 8.52
C GLU A 14 -11.30 -0.26 9.40
N GLN A 15 -12.47 -0.89 9.54
CA GLN A 15 -12.61 -2.16 10.27
C GLN A 15 -11.81 -3.28 9.59
N ILE A 16 -11.88 -3.40 8.26
CA ILE A 16 -11.12 -4.41 7.52
C ILE A 16 -9.61 -4.19 7.69
N VAL A 17 -9.14 -2.95 7.57
CA VAL A 17 -7.72 -2.62 7.80
C VAL A 17 -7.32 -2.92 9.25
N LEU A 18 -8.14 -2.57 10.24
CA LEU A 18 -7.89 -2.87 11.65
C LEU A 18 -7.83 -4.39 11.91
N ILE A 19 -8.76 -5.16 11.35
CA ILE A 19 -8.76 -6.63 11.43
C ILE A 19 -7.48 -7.18 10.82
N GLY A 20 -7.11 -6.71 9.63
CA GLY A 20 -5.88 -7.14 8.97
C GLY A 20 -4.62 -6.78 9.74
N VAL A 21 -4.54 -5.58 10.33
CA VAL A 21 -3.44 -5.18 11.22
C VAL A 21 -3.38 -6.07 12.47
N GLY A 22 -4.53 -6.37 13.08
CA GLY A 22 -4.62 -7.26 14.23
C GLY A 22 -4.16 -8.68 13.91
N LEU A 23 -4.65 -9.25 12.81
CA LEU A 23 -4.22 -10.57 12.32
C LEU A 23 -2.74 -10.59 11.93
N ALA A 24 -2.23 -9.51 11.35
CA ALA A 24 -0.82 -9.39 10.99
C ALA A 24 0.06 -9.35 12.24
N ALA A 25 -0.39 -8.65 13.29
CA ALA A 25 0.29 -8.65 14.58
C ALA A 25 0.30 -10.04 15.25
N LEU A 26 -0.65 -10.91 14.90
CA LEU A 26 -0.74 -12.32 15.31
C LEU A 26 -0.10 -13.30 14.29
N GLU A 27 0.50 -12.80 13.22
CA GLU A 27 1.14 -13.58 12.14
C GLU A 27 0.19 -14.54 11.37
N GLU A 28 -1.10 -14.24 11.33
CA GLU A 28 -2.15 -15.04 10.68
C GLU A 28 -2.26 -14.77 9.17
N TRP A 29 -1.16 -15.00 8.43
CA TRP A 29 -1.03 -14.62 7.02
C TRP A 29 -2.02 -15.30 6.06
N SER A 30 -2.26 -16.59 6.25
CA SER A 30 -3.18 -17.34 5.39
C SER A 30 -4.60 -16.78 5.43
N THR A 31 -5.03 -16.27 6.59
CA THR A 31 -6.33 -15.63 6.78
C THR A 31 -6.36 -14.25 6.11
N ILE A 32 -5.28 -13.48 6.23
CA ILE A 32 -5.16 -12.17 5.58
C ILE A 32 -5.31 -12.29 4.07
N GLU A 33 -4.53 -13.16 3.45
CA GLU A 33 -4.49 -13.34 2.00
C GLU A 33 -5.81 -13.88 1.45
N SER A 34 -6.40 -14.88 2.11
CA SER A 34 -7.60 -15.56 1.59
C SER A 34 -8.93 -14.85 1.91
N LYS A 35 -8.97 -13.98 2.93
CA LYS A 35 -10.24 -13.36 3.38
C LYS A 35 -10.17 -11.85 3.50
N VAL A 36 -9.11 -11.31 4.08
CA VAL A 36 -9.06 -9.87 4.39
C VAL A 36 -8.77 -9.03 3.15
N ILE A 37 -7.77 -9.39 2.35
CA ILE A 37 -7.42 -8.65 1.12
C ILE A 37 -8.58 -8.67 0.11
N PRO A 38 -9.21 -9.82 -0.19
CA PRO A 38 -10.36 -9.85 -1.09
C PRO A 38 -11.55 -9.01 -0.59
N GLU A 39 -11.86 -9.06 0.71
CA GLU A 39 -12.93 -8.25 1.29
C GLU A 39 -12.59 -6.76 1.26
N PHE A 40 -11.32 -6.40 1.51
CA PHE A 40 -10.85 -5.02 1.36
C PHE A 40 -11.11 -4.52 -0.07
N SER A 41 -10.66 -5.25 -1.09
CA SER A 41 -10.87 -4.88 -2.49
C SER A 41 -12.35 -4.69 -2.83
N LYS A 42 -13.20 -5.63 -2.41
CA LYS A 42 -14.65 -5.57 -2.63
C LYS A 42 -15.28 -4.33 -1.98
N VAL A 43 -15.02 -4.12 -0.69
CA VAL A 43 -15.58 -2.97 0.04
C VAL A 43 -15.02 -1.65 -0.49
N PHE A 44 -13.76 -1.64 -0.93
CA PHE A 44 -13.18 -0.47 -1.58
C PHE A 44 -13.92 -0.13 -2.87
N GLU A 45 -14.19 -1.08 -3.75
CA GLU A 45 -14.94 -0.85 -4.99
C GLU A 45 -16.39 -0.40 -4.74
N GLU A 46 -17.05 -0.97 -3.73
CA GLU A 46 -18.44 -0.69 -3.40
C GLU A 46 -18.64 0.71 -2.76
N GLU A 47 -17.77 1.06 -1.81
CA GLU A 47 -17.96 2.23 -0.94
C GLU A 47 -17.05 3.41 -1.30
N TYR A 48 -15.91 3.16 -1.98
CA TYR A 48 -14.90 4.18 -2.24
C TYR A 48 -15.13 4.91 -3.57
N LYS A 49 -16.27 5.59 -3.68
CA LYS A 49 -16.57 6.52 -4.79
C LYS A 49 -16.14 7.96 -4.47
N GLY A 50 -14.87 8.14 -4.12
CA GLY A 50 -14.22 9.45 -4.25
C GLY A 50 -13.59 10.07 -3.01
N PHE A 51 -13.90 9.63 -1.77
CA PHE A 51 -13.21 10.17 -0.58
C PHE A 51 -12.99 9.14 0.54
N PRO A 52 -11.74 8.85 0.92
CA PRO A 52 -11.43 8.09 2.12
C PRO A 52 -11.93 8.78 3.39
N THR A 53 -12.36 7.98 4.35
CA THR A 53 -12.56 8.46 5.71
C THR A 53 -11.22 8.89 6.32
N PRO A 54 -11.14 10.02 7.05
CA PRO A 54 -9.87 10.51 7.59
C PRO A 54 -9.08 9.49 8.43
N GLY A 55 -9.75 8.51 9.05
CA GLY A 55 -9.13 7.48 9.87
C GLY A 55 -8.27 6.48 9.08
N ILE A 56 -8.64 6.15 7.84
CA ILE A 56 -7.89 5.18 7.02
C ILE A 56 -6.44 5.61 6.79
N PHE A 57 -6.21 6.91 6.55
CA PHE A 57 -4.87 7.46 6.35
C PHE A 57 -4.01 7.34 7.61
N SER A 58 -4.62 7.56 8.78
CA SER A 58 -3.93 7.39 10.06
C SER A 58 -3.54 5.93 10.27
N LEU A 59 -4.40 4.98 9.91
CA LEU A 59 -4.11 3.55 9.98
C LEU A 59 -2.94 3.17 9.07
N PHE A 60 -2.94 3.62 7.81
CA PHE A 60 -1.83 3.39 6.89
C PHE A 60 -0.51 4.00 7.38
N THR A 61 -0.55 5.26 7.82
CA THR A 61 0.66 5.95 8.32
C THR A 61 1.25 5.25 9.54
N LYS A 62 0.39 4.84 10.51
CA LYS A 62 0.82 4.09 11.70
C LYS A 62 1.29 2.68 11.36
N GLY A 63 0.61 2.00 10.42
CA GLY A 63 0.97 0.66 9.98
C GLY A 63 2.34 0.62 9.30
N LEU A 64 2.62 1.58 8.42
CA LEU A 64 3.93 1.74 7.78
C LEU A 64 5.05 2.06 8.79
N GLY A 65 4.74 2.86 9.81
CA GLY A 65 5.68 3.22 10.90
C GLY A 65 5.71 2.24 12.08
N SER A 66 5.06 1.08 11.99
CA SER A 66 4.99 0.11 13.08
C SER A 66 6.34 -0.53 13.35
N ASN A 67 6.67 -0.81 14.62
CA ASN A 67 7.85 -1.60 14.97
C ASN A 67 7.69 -3.11 14.65
N ASN A 68 6.45 -3.58 14.45
CA ASN A 68 6.15 -4.96 14.09
C ASN A 68 6.25 -5.15 12.56
N GLU A 69 7.18 -5.99 12.11
CA GLU A 69 7.41 -6.26 10.68
C GLU A 69 6.16 -6.80 9.99
N SER A 70 5.42 -7.71 10.64
CA SER A 70 4.21 -8.29 10.06
C SER A 70 3.14 -7.25 9.79
N VAL A 71 2.96 -6.28 10.71
CA VAL A 71 2.07 -5.13 10.49
C VAL A 71 2.53 -4.29 9.30
N ARG A 72 3.84 -4.00 9.18
CA ARG A 72 4.39 -3.26 8.03
C ARG A 72 4.19 -4.03 6.72
N ARG A 73 4.40 -5.35 6.73
CA ARG A 73 4.16 -6.23 5.57
C ARG A 73 2.72 -6.19 5.11
N TYR A 74 1.76 -6.33 6.02
CA TYR A 74 0.34 -6.28 5.66
C TYR A 74 -0.02 -4.92 5.07
N THR A 75 0.38 -3.86 5.78
CA THR A 75 0.09 -2.48 5.40
C THR A 75 0.65 -2.14 4.02
N THR A 76 1.91 -2.51 3.75
CA THR A 76 2.53 -2.29 2.42
C THR A 76 1.89 -3.14 1.33
N THR A 77 1.47 -4.37 1.62
CA THR A 77 0.87 -5.28 0.63
C THR A 77 -0.47 -4.75 0.10
N ILE A 78 -1.31 -4.15 0.95
CA ILE A 78 -2.62 -3.61 0.52
C ILE A 78 -2.54 -2.17 -0.03
N LEU A 79 -1.43 -1.47 0.21
CA LEU A 79 -1.27 -0.07 -0.17
C LEU A 79 -1.33 0.20 -1.69
N PRO A 80 -0.79 -0.66 -2.58
CA PRO A 80 -0.97 -0.52 -4.02
C PRO A 80 -2.44 -0.53 -4.43
N LEU A 81 -3.27 -1.40 -3.83
CA LEU A 81 -4.69 -1.45 -4.12
C LEU A 81 -5.36 -0.13 -3.73
N PHE A 82 -5.07 0.35 -2.51
CA PHE A 82 -5.55 1.64 -2.01
C PHE A 82 -5.19 2.81 -2.94
N PHE A 83 -3.97 2.86 -3.46
CA PHE A 83 -3.55 3.90 -4.41
C PHE A 83 -4.12 3.73 -5.82
N SER A 84 -4.22 2.50 -6.34
CA SER A 84 -4.72 2.24 -7.70
C SER A 84 -6.18 2.63 -7.90
N GLN A 85 -6.97 2.52 -6.83
CA GLN A 85 -8.41 2.79 -6.85
C GLN A 85 -8.73 4.19 -6.28
N CYS A 86 -7.70 5.00 -5.99
CA CYS A 86 -7.88 6.38 -5.59
C CYS A 86 -8.35 7.22 -6.79
N GLN A 87 -9.45 7.96 -6.63
CA GLN A 87 -9.96 8.85 -7.69
C GLN A 87 -9.39 10.27 -7.62
N TYR A 88 -8.90 10.68 -6.45
CA TYR A 88 -8.40 12.04 -6.20
C TYR A 88 -7.20 12.04 -5.24
N TRP A 89 -6.10 12.67 -5.67
CA TRP A 89 -4.93 12.88 -4.81
C TRP A 89 -5.04 14.13 -3.96
N GLY A 90 -4.83 13.98 -2.65
CA GLY A 90 -4.91 15.09 -1.68
C GLY A 90 -3.82 15.02 -0.62
N THR A 91 -3.75 16.02 0.26
CA THR A 91 -2.66 16.16 1.27
C THR A 91 -2.46 14.90 2.10
N LYS A 92 -3.54 14.21 2.51
CA LYS A 92 -3.45 12.97 3.29
C LYS A 92 -2.91 11.78 2.50
N HIS A 93 -3.18 11.70 1.20
CA HIS A 93 -2.53 10.72 0.32
C HIS A 93 -1.02 10.99 0.25
N SER A 94 -0.62 12.27 0.13
CA SER A 94 0.79 12.66 0.14
C SER A 94 1.51 12.31 1.45
N GLU A 95 0.83 12.36 2.60
CA GLU A 95 1.40 11.92 3.88
C GLU A 95 1.69 10.40 3.88
N VAL A 96 0.73 9.59 3.44
CA VAL A 96 0.91 8.13 3.32
C VAL A 96 1.98 7.79 2.28
N PHE A 97 1.98 8.49 1.14
CA PHE A 97 2.97 8.33 0.08
C PHE A 97 4.39 8.61 0.60
N LYS A 98 4.60 9.71 1.33
CA LYS A 98 5.91 10.01 1.94
C LYS A 98 6.36 8.92 2.92
N LYS A 99 5.45 8.30 3.66
CA LYS A 99 5.83 7.15 4.50
C LYS A 99 6.16 5.91 3.69
N ALA A 100 5.43 5.63 2.61
CA ALA A 100 5.79 4.54 1.70
C ALA A 100 7.15 4.80 1.02
N GLU A 101 7.47 6.05 0.74
CA GLU A 101 8.75 6.49 0.20
C GLU A 101 9.91 6.19 1.16
N GLU A 102 9.81 6.66 2.41
CA GLU A 102 10.79 6.38 3.46
C GLU A 102 11.05 4.86 3.60
N VAL A 103 9.98 4.06 3.53
CA VAL A 103 10.05 2.60 3.60
C VAL A 103 10.75 2.01 2.37
N ALA A 104 10.37 2.41 1.16
CA ALA A 104 10.95 1.90 -0.08
C ALA A 104 12.45 2.21 -0.20
N TYR A 105 12.88 3.37 0.31
CA TYR A 105 14.26 3.82 0.23
C TYR A 105 15.14 3.36 1.41
N ASN A 106 14.57 2.73 2.44
CA ASN A 106 15.33 2.24 3.58
C ASN A 106 16.01 0.88 3.29
N PRO A 107 17.34 0.81 3.09
CA PRO A 107 18.03 -0.44 2.75
C PRO A 107 18.02 -1.47 3.89
N GLN A 108 17.71 -1.06 5.12
CA GLN A 108 17.64 -1.94 6.29
C GLN A 108 16.24 -2.55 6.48
N GLU A 109 15.23 -2.10 5.74
CA GLU A 109 13.89 -2.64 5.84
C GLU A 109 13.81 -4.09 5.30
N ASN A 110 12.75 -4.82 5.63
CA ASN A 110 12.48 -6.11 5.05
C ASN A 110 12.29 -6.02 3.50
N PRO A 111 12.89 -6.92 2.69
CA PRO A 111 12.74 -6.91 1.24
C PRO A 111 11.29 -6.96 0.73
N TRP A 112 10.40 -7.69 1.42
CA TRP A 112 8.96 -7.74 1.12
C TRP A 112 8.31 -6.37 1.26
N VAL A 113 8.58 -5.73 2.39
CA VAL A 113 8.04 -4.41 2.71
C VAL A 113 8.53 -3.38 1.69
N ARG A 114 9.84 -3.41 1.32
CA ARG A 114 10.40 -2.55 0.27
C ARG A 114 9.80 -2.80 -1.11
N TYR A 115 9.60 -4.06 -1.48
CA TYR A 115 9.00 -4.43 -2.77
C TYR A 115 7.60 -3.82 -2.90
N TYR A 116 6.72 -4.10 -1.93
CA TYR A 116 5.34 -3.60 -2.00
C TYR A 116 5.23 -2.09 -1.80
N ALA A 117 6.12 -1.47 -1.01
CA ALA A 117 6.22 -0.02 -0.95
C ALA A 117 6.61 0.58 -2.32
N THR A 118 7.58 -0.03 -3.02
CA THR A 118 7.97 0.38 -4.38
C THR A 118 6.80 0.26 -5.35
N VAL A 119 6.11 -0.89 -5.32
CA VAL A 119 4.91 -1.13 -6.12
C VAL A 119 3.83 -0.08 -5.84
N ALA A 120 3.63 0.29 -4.57
CA ALA A 120 2.68 1.32 -4.17
C ALA A 120 3.04 2.70 -4.74
N LEU A 121 4.30 3.14 -4.62
CA LEU A 121 4.76 4.42 -5.17
C LEU A 121 4.55 4.49 -6.68
N LEU A 122 4.94 3.45 -7.41
CA LEU A 122 4.75 3.38 -8.85
C LEU A 122 3.27 3.37 -9.22
N THR A 123 2.45 2.65 -8.46
CA THR A 123 1.00 2.62 -8.67
C THR A 123 0.38 3.99 -8.47
N ALA A 124 0.73 4.71 -7.41
CA ALA A 124 0.25 6.07 -7.17
C ALA A 124 0.63 7.04 -8.30
N ILE A 125 1.91 7.07 -8.69
CA ILE A 125 2.40 7.99 -9.72
C ILE A 125 1.74 7.71 -11.06
N HIS A 126 1.61 6.44 -11.46
CA HIS A 126 0.97 6.09 -12.72
C HIS A 126 -0.54 6.31 -12.71
N THR A 127 -1.20 6.27 -11.54
CA THR A 127 -2.63 6.57 -11.41
C THR A 127 -2.88 8.09 -11.43
N HIS A 128 -1.98 8.89 -10.86
CA HIS A 128 -2.13 10.35 -10.74
C HIS A 128 -0.91 11.15 -11.23
N PRO A 129 -0.47 10.97 -12.48
CA PRO A 129 0.81 11.50 -12.95
C PRO A 129 0.88 13.04 -12.90
N THR A 130 -0.20 13.74 -13.22
CA THR A 130 -0.26 15.21 -13.18
C THR A 130 -0.21 15.77 -11.75
N GLN A 131 -0.81 15.07 -10.79
CA GLN A 131 -0.85 15.52 -9.39
C GLN A 131 0.44 15.16 -8.64
N LEU A 132 1.21 14.19 -9.15
CA LEU A 132 2.44 13.68 -8.58
C LEU A 132 3.68 13.99 -9.42
N GLU A 133 3.62 14.95 -10.33
CA GLU A 133 4.72 15.30 -11.25
C GLU A 133 6.04 15.57 -10.51
N MET A 134 5.99 16.28 -9.38
CA MET A 134 7.18 16.55 -8.55
C MET A 134 7.83 15.26 -8.02
N TYR A 135 7.06 14.20 -7.77
CA TYR A 135 7.56 12.93 -7.26
C TYR A 135 8.18 12.06 -8.36
N ILE A 136 7.91 12.33 -9.64
CA ILE A 136 8.58 11.65 -10.77
C ILE A 136 10.09 11.89 -10.70
N GLN A 137 10.52 13.13 -10.43
CA GLN A 137 11.94 13.45 -10.31
C GLN A 137 12.59 12.73 -9.12
N LEU A 138 11.85 12.56 -8.04
CA LEU A 138 12.31 11.84 -6.85
C LEU A 138 12.45 10.33 -7.09
N VAL A 139 11.51 9.73 -7.83
CA VAL A 139 11.64 8.33 -8.27
C VAL A 139 12.83 8.15 -9.19
N ARG A 140 13.06 9.09 -10.12
CA ARG A 140 14.25 9.08 -10.99
C ARG A 140 15.56 9.14 -10.20
N SER A 141 15.64 9.96 -9.16
CA SER A 141 16.85 10.04 -8.34
C SER A 141 17.13 8.77 -7.53
N HIS A 142 16.10 7.94 -7.29
CA HIS A 142 16.20 6.66 -6.60
C HIS A 142 16.01 5.44 -7.52
N TYR A 143 16.12 5.63 -8.85
CA TYR A 143 15.82 4.62 -9.86
C TYR A 143 16.46 3.26 -9.57
N TRP A 144 17.75 3.25 -9.27
CA TRP A 144 18.50 2.01 -9.02
C TRP A 144 18.04 1.26 -7.77
N GLN A 145 17.70 1.99 -6.70
CA GLN A 145 17.18 1.39 -5.47
C GLN A 145 15.80 0.77 -5.72
N LEU A 146 14.91 1.48 -6.40
CA LEU A 146 13.58 0.99 -6.72
C LEU A 146 13.62 -0.20 -7.69
N GLN A 147 14.48 -0.14 -8.71
CA GLN A 147 14.71 -1.25 -9.63
C GLN A 147 15.22 -2.49 -8.88
N ARG A 148 16.14 -2.31 -7.93
CA ARG A 148 16.63 -3.39 -7.07
C ARG A 148 15.52 -3.97 -6.21
N ASN A 149 14.70 -3.14 -5.56
CA ASN A 149 13.57 -3.61 -4.76
C ASN A 149 12.63 -4.51 -5.58
N LEU A 150 12.30 -4.12 -6.82
CA LEU A 150 11.47 -4.92 -7.73
C LEU A 150 12.12 -6.27 -8.07
N ARG A 151 13.42 -6.27 -8.40
CA ARG A 151 14.17 -7.49 -8.71
C ARG A 151 14.35 -8.43 -7.51
N ASP A 152 14.49 -7.86 -6.31
CA ASP A 152 14.53 -8.62 -5.06
C ASP A 152 13.18 -9.31 -4.80
N GLY A 153 12.06 -8.74 -5.25
CA GLY A 153 10.75 -9.39 -5.24
C GLY A 153 10.74 -10.73 -5.98
N LYS A 154 11.26 -10.76 -7.20
CA LYS A 154 11.41 -12.01 -7.97
C LYS A 154 12.34 -13.01 -7.28
N ARG A 155 13.52 -12.56 -6.86
CA ARG A 155 14.59 -13.45 -6.37
C ARG A 155 14.33 -14.01 -4.98
N SER A 156 13.78 -13.19 -4.09
CA SER A 156 13.72 -13.49 -2.66
C SER A 156 12.31 -13.83 -2.20
N LEU A 157 11.28 -13.35 -2.90
CA LEU A 157 9.88 -13.47 -2.47
C LEU A 157 9.04 -14.37 -3.38
N GLY A 158 9.60 -14.84 -4.50
CA GLY A 158 8.90 -15.70 -5.45
C GLY A 158 7.80 -14.99 -6.23
N MET A 159 7.89 -13.65 -6.38
CA MET A 159 6.90 -12.89 -7.15
C MET A 159 6.90 -13.33 -8.62
N PRO A 160 5.72 -13.39 -9.29
CA PRO A 160 5.63 -13.74 -10.70
C PRO A 160 6.49 -12.81 -11.57
N GLU A 161 7.19 -13.38 -12.55
CA GLU A 161 8.06 -12.61 -13.44
C GLU A 161 7.30 -11.52 -14.19
N GLU A 162 6.10 -11.82 -14.67
CA GLU A 162 5.24 -10.88 -15.39
C GLU A 162 4.88 -9.66 -14.53
N GLU A 163 4.57 -9.87 -13.25
CA GLU A 163 4.27 -8.79 -12.30
C GLU A 163 5.49 -7.88 -12.09
N VAL A 164 6.66 -8.49 -11.90
CA VAL A 164 7.90 -7.75 -11.67
C VAL A 164 8.31 -6.96 -12.92
N GLU A 165 8.23 -7.56 -14.10
CA GLU A 165 8.53 -6.86 -15.37
C GLU A 165 7.54 -5.72 -15.65
N HIS A 166 6.25 -5.90 -15.36
CA HIS A 166 5.24 -4.83 -15.45
C HIS A 166 5.62 -3.60 -14.61
N TYR A 167 6.07 -3.80 -13.36
CA TYR A 167 6.50 -2.67 -12.52
C TYR A 167 7.88 -2.12 -12.89
N LEU A 168 8.78 -2.95 -13.42
CA LEU A 168 10.06 -2.48 -13.98
C LEU A 168 9.83 -1.61 -15.21
N GLU A 169 8.84 -1.94 -16.03
CA GLU A 169 8.42 -1.15 -17.18
C GLU A 169 7.82 0.19 -16.74
N LYS A 170 6.90 0.17 -15.76
CA LYS A 170 6.38 1.40 -15.13
C LYS A 170 7.49 2.30 -14.61
N LEU A 171 8.51 1.75 -13.96
CA LEU A 171 9.65 2.52 -13.49
C LEU A 171 10.51 3.07 -14.63
N ARG A 172 10.64 2.35 -15.75
CA ARG A 172 11.42 2.76 -16.93
C ARG A 172 10.80 3.95 -17.67
N PHE A 173 9.46 4.03 -17.71
CA PHE A 173 8.74 5.10 -18.40
C PHE A 173 8.45 6.34 -17.53
N LEU A 174 9.01 6.40 -16.32
CA LEU A 174 9.01 7.58 -15.47
C LEU A 174 10.23 8.46 -15.72
#